data_AF-A0A6G6K9H9-F1
#
_entry.id   AF-A0A6G6K9H9-F1
#
_cell.length_a   1.000
_cell.length_b   1.000
_cell.length_c   1.000
_cell.angle_alpha   90.00
_cell.angle_beta   90.00
_cell.angle_gamma   90.00
#
_symmetry.space_group_name_H-M   'P 1'
#
loop_
_entity.id
_entity.type
_entity.pdbx_description
1 polymer ?
#
loop_
_entity_poly.entity_id
_entity_poly.type
_entity_poly.pdbx_seq_one_letter_code
_entity_poly.pdbx_strand_id
1 'polypeptide(L)' 'MNAEIEDFKTGWFGVQIGITDAEIPILIERLRRLQQTRDHFHLRSDFTGSGGVGDVEFYWEDSQSPQTLSIE' A
#
# COMPACT_ATOMS: atom_id res chain seq x y z
N MET A 1 -10.30 6.12 2.51
CA MET A 1 -9.53 4.90 2.81
C MET A 1 -9.22 4.91 4.29
N ASN A 2 -9.63 3.87 5.01
CA ASN A 2 -9.32 3.74 6.44
C ASN A 2 -8.08 2.88 6.59
N ALA A 3 -7.21 3.24 7.51
CA ALA A 3 -6.05 2.43 7.84
C ALA A 3 -5.82 2.37 9.33
N GLU A 4 -5.43 1.20 9.82
CA GLU A 4 -5.07 0.98 11.21
C GLU A 4 -3.72 0.31 11.28
N ILE A 5 -2.88 0.78 12.21
CA ILE A 5 -1.61 0.13 12.55
C ILE A 5 -1.81 -0.58 13.88
N GLU A 6 -1.64 -1.89 13.88
CA GLU A 6 -1.70 -2.72 15.08
C GLU A 6 -0.27 -3.01 15.55
N ASP A 7 0.05 -2.69 16.80
CA ASP A 7 1.34 -3.01 17.41
C ASP A 7 1.24 -4.34 18.19
N PHE A 8 1.89 -5.38 17.67
CA PHE A 8 1.89 -6.71 18.28
C PHE A 8 2.81 -6.84 19.50
N LYS A 9 3.56 -5.79 19.87
CA LYS A 9 4.54 -5.77 20.98
C LYS A 9 5.69 -6.77 20.82
N THR A 10 6.00 -7.16 19.59
CA THR A 10 7.10 -8.07 19.24
C THR A 10 8.17 -7.43 18.35
N GLY A 11 8.02 -6.14 18.04
CA GLY A 11 8.78 -5.44 16.99
C GLY A 11 8.16 -5.53 15.61
N TRP A 12 7.06 -6.29 15.45
CA TRP A 12 6.26 -6.37 14.23
C TRP A 12 4.96 -5.59 14.37
N PHE A 13 4.52 -4.99 13.26
CA PHE A 13 3.28 -4.22 13.18
C PHE A 13 2.37 -4.81 12.10
N GLY A 14 1.07 -4.86 12.38
CA GLY A 14 0.03 -5.10 11.38
C GLY A 14 -0.38 -3.80 10.72
N VAL A 15 -0.64 -3.83 9.42
CA VAL A 15 -1.27 -2.72 8.69
C VAL A 15 -2.57 -3.24 8.10
N GLN A 16 -3.68 -2.63 8.50
CA GLN A 16 -5.01 -2.93 7.97
C GLN A 16 -5.42 -1.77 7.06
N ILE A 17 -5.79 -2.06 5.81
CA ILE A 17 -6.29 -1.06 4.85
C ILE A 17 -7.70 -1.46 4.44
N GLY A 18 -8.67 -0.60 4.71
CA GLY A 18 -10.04 -0.75 4.25
C GLY A 18 -10.19 -0.25 2.81
N ILE A 19 -10.60 -1.15 1.92
CA ILE A 19 -10.93 -0.84 0.51
C ILE A 19 -12.39 -1.19 0.23
N THR A 20 -13.01 -0.44 -0.68
CA THR A 20 -14.39 -0.61 -1.13
C THR A 20 -14.50 -1.56 -2.32
N ASP A 21 -15.71 -2.07 -2.59
CA ASP A 21 -15.98 -2.93 -3.76
C ASP A 21 -15.57 -2.28 -5.10
N ALA A 22 -15.63 -0.95 -5.19
CA ALA A 22 -15.19 -0.20 -6.37
C ALA A 22 -13.66 -0.14 -6.51
N GLU A 23 -12.93 -0.18 -5.40
CA GLU A 23 -11.46 -0.12 -5.37
C GLU A 23 -10.81 -1.49 -5.60
N ILE A 24 -11.48 -2.59 -5.22
CA ILE A 24 -11.00 -3.97 -5.43
C ILE A 24 -10.54 -4.24 -6.88
N PRO A 25 -11.37 -4.04 -7.94
CA PRO A 25 -10.94 -4.34 -9.30
C PRO A 25 -9.79 -3.44 -9.76
N ILE A 26 -9.71 -2.19 -9.27
CA ILE A 26 -8.61 -1.27 -9.57
C ILE A 26 -7.32 -1.82 -8.95
N LEU A 27 -7.35 -2.23 -7.69
CA LEU A 27 -6.19 -2.80 -7.00
C LEU A 27 -5.69 -4.07 -7.71
N ILE A 28 -6.59 -4.98 -8.10
CA ILE A 28 -6.24 -6.20 -8.84
C ILE A 28 -5.51 -5.85 -10.14
N GLU A 29 -6.02 -4.89 -10.91
CA GLU A 29 -5.41 -4.49 -12.17
C GLU A 29 -4.03 -3.86 -11.97
N ARG A 30 -3.88 -3.02 -10.93
CA ARG A 30 -2.59 -2.42 -10.58
C ARG A 30 -1.56 -3.48 -10.17
N LEU A 31 -1.96 -4.49 -9.40
CA LEU A 31 -1.09 -5.60 -9.02
C LEU A 31 -0.66 -6.44 -10.23
N ARG A 32 -1.55 -6.71 -11.18
CA ARG A 32 -1.19 -7.38 -12.43
C ARG A 32 -0.19 -6.57 -13.24
N ARG A 33 -0.39 -5.25 -13.33
CA ARG A 33 0.56 -4.36 -14.00
C ARG A 33 1.91 -4.33 -13.30
N LEU A 34 1.94 -4.26 -11.97
CA LEU A 34 3.15 -4.30 -11.16
C LEU A 34 4.00 -5.54 -11.48
N GLN A 35 3.36 -6.71 -11.58
CA GLN A 35 4.03 -7.95 -11.95
C GLN A 35 4.69 -7.88 -13.34
N GLN A 36 4.09 -7.16 -14.28
CA GLN A 36 4.58 -7.03 -15.66
C GLN A 36 5.67 -5.97 -15.79
N THR A 37 5.49 -4.81 -15.17
CA THR A 37 6.36 -3.65 -15.38
C THR A 37 7.49 -3.55 -14.36
N ARG A 38 7.35 -4.21 -13.19
CA ARG A 38 8.31 -4.14 -12.08
C ARG A 38 8.61 -2.70 -11.63
N ASP A 39 7.56 -1.89 -11.55
CA ASP A 39 7.62 -0.48 -11.18
C ASP A 39 7.00 -0.26 -9.79
N HIS A 40 6.29 0.84 -9.58
CA HIS A 40 5.46 1.11 -8.41
C HIS A 40 4.09 1.65 -8.81
N PHE A 41 3.14 1.66 -7.87
CA PHE A 41 1.87 2.35 -8.02
C PHE A 41 1.35 2.82 -6.67
N HIS A 42 0.52 3.85 -6.72
CA HIS A 42 -0.17 4.37 -5.54
C HIS A 42 -1.66 4.01 -5.57
N LEU A 43 -2.19 3.65 -4.41
CA LEU A 43 -3.62 3.66 -4.11
C LEU A 43 -3.91 4.90 -3.25
N ARG A 44 -4.59 5.88 -3.84
CA ARG A 44 -4.86 7.18 -3.20
C ARG A 44 -6.30 7.32 -2.79
N SER A 45 -6.52 7.93 -1.64
CA SER A 45 -7.83 8.48 -1.27
C SER A 45 -8.09 9.79 -2.01
N ASP A 46 -9.28 10.35 -1.84
CA ASP A 46 -9.61 11.70 -2.28
C ASP A 46 -9.14 12.80 -1.30
N PHE A 47 -8.43 12.43 -0.22
CA PHE A 47 -7.92 13.31 0.83
C PHE A 47 -9.01 14.14 1.53
N THR A 48 -10.24 13.62 1.59
CA THR A 48 -11.36 14.28 2.26
C THR A 48 -11.55 13.79 3.70
N GLY A 49 -12.21 14.61 4.52
CA GLY A 49 -12.57 14.25 5.91
C GLY A 49 -11.60 14.75 6.98
N SER A 50 -11.66 14.14 8.17
CA SER A 50 -10.97 14.59 9.39
C SER A 50 -9.55 14.03 9.57
N GLY A 51 -9.07 13.21 8.64
CA GLY A 51 -7.74 12.58 8.67
C GLY A 51 -7.78 11.09 8.33
N GLY A 52 -6.63 10.51 7.99
CA GLY A 52 -6.52 9.10 7.60
C GLY A 52 -5.29 8.84 6.73
N VAL A 53 -5.30 7.73 5.99
CA VAL A 53 -4.25 7.42 5.01
C VAL A 53 -4.63 8.01 3.65
N GLY A 54 -3.80 8.93 3.18
CA GLY A 54 -3.97 9.61 1.89
C GLY A 54 -3.46 8.80 0.71
N ASP A 55 -2.38 8.05 0.91
CA ASP A 55 -1.60 7.36 -0.11
C ASP A 55 -1.02 6.06 0.45
N VAL A 56 -1.20 4.96 -0.29
CA VAL A 56 -0.50 3.70 -0.05
C VAL A 56 0.26 3.34 -1.32
N GLU A 57 1.58 3.29 -1.23
CA GLU A 57 2.45 2.89 -2.32
C GLU A 57 2.75 1.39 -2.27
N PHE A 58 2.68 0.75 -3.43
CA PHE A 58 3.17 -0.60 -3.65
C PHE A 58 4.24 -0.55 -4.72
N TYR A 59 5.42 -1.06 -4.41
CA TYR A 59 6.53 -1.15 -5.36
C TYR A 59 6.96 -2.60 -5.55
N TRP A 60 7.55 -2.87 -6.71
CA TRP A 60 8.17 -4.16 -6.97
C TRP A 60 9.54 -4.17 -6.29
N GLU A 61 9.72 -5.12 -5.37
CA GLU A 61 10.99 -5.37 -4.72
C GLU A 61 11.57 -6.69 -5.24
N ASP A 62 12.83 -6.66 -5.67
CA ASP A 62 13.55 -7.91 -5.95
C ASP A 62 13.84 -8.63 -4.63
N SER A 63 13.47 -9.90 -4.55
CA SER A 63 13.74 -10.79 -3.43
C SER A 63 15.22 -10.87 -3.00
N GLN A 64 16.15 -10.38 -3.84
CA GLN A 64 17.59 -10.36 -3.58
C GLN A 64 18.11 -8.97 -3.13
N SER A 65 17.28 -7.94 -3.08
CA SER A 65 17.70 -6.59 -2.70
C SER A 65 17.75 -6.40 -1.18
N PRO A 66 18.77 -5.71 -0.63
CA PRO A 66 18.79 -5.32 0.79
C PRO A 66 17.60 -4.40 1.08
N GLN A 67 16.75 -4.78 2.05
CA GLN A 67 15.59 -3.99 2.49
C GLN A 67 16.02 -2.57 2.87
N THR A 68 15.80 -1.61 1.98
CA THR A 68 16.13 -0.21 2.23
C THR A 68 15.02 0.65 1.65
N LEU A 69 14.01 0.93 2.48
CA LEU A 69 13.04 2.00 2.20
C LEU A 69 13.81 3.33 2.20
N SER A 70 13.88 3.98 1.04
CA SER A 70 14.35 5.36 0.91
C SER A 70 13.11 6.22 0.63
N ILE A 71 12.81 7.14 1.52
CA ILE A 71 11.70 8.09 1.36
C ILE A 71 12.26 9.28 0.55
N GLU A 72 11.69 9.57 -0.62
CA GLU A 72 11.93 10.82 -1.36
C GLU A 72 11.13 11.98 -0.76
#